data_AF-A0A519QBI8-F1
#
_entry.id   AF-A0A519QBI8-F1
#
_cell.length_a   1.000
_cell.length_b   1.000
_cell.length_c   1.000
_cell.angle_alpha   90.00
_cell.angle_beta   90.00
_cell.angle_gamma   90.00
#
_symmetry.space_group_name_H-M   'P 1'
#
loop_
_entity.id
_entity.type
_entity.pdbx_description
1 polymer ?
#
loop_
_entity_poly.entity_id
_entity_poly.type
_entity_poly.pdbx_seq_one_letter_code
_entity_poly.pdbx_strand_id
1 'polypeptide(L)'
;MSGGHGLERARRLLALPEGWLGTTPGGYAVRTGPDRRARVMLTLDEADFRALTAHPGLKTRPGGGWTARAAVTARTGPQAGRPGVTDGLRVVMEADGRAVERQANLTTSAVAWLAGRADADGARWLSRAEVAAAELLALEAERAQRGPGLTMQWDALPGPRSGRGARRAEPGDPALAAARRVAKALAACAGARTMVEHICIRATPLQAAEQSLGLRRRTGKAVLKQGLAALARHYRLA
;
A
#
# COMPACT_ATOMS: atom_id res chain seq x y z
N MET A 1 17.95 7.29 38.46
CA MET A 1 17.50 6.59 37.24
C MET A 1 16.03 6.18 37.37
N SER A 2 15.07 7.13 37.36
CA SER A 2 13.64 6.84 37.66
C SER A 2 12.63 7.48 36.68
N GLY A 3 13.06 7.96 35.50
CA GLY A 3 12.20 8.76 34.59
C GLY A 3 11.17 7.97 33.77
N GLY A 4 11.43 6.71 33.42
CA GLY A 4 10.57 5.98 32.47
C GLY A 4 9.16 5.66 32.97
N HIS A 5 8.98 5.39 34.27
CA HIS A 5 7.67 5.02 34.82
C HIS A 5 6.73 6.23 35.00
N GLY A 6 7.28 7.42 35.21
CA GLY A 6 6.53 8.67 35.30
C GLY A 6 5.88 9.02 33.97
N LEU A 7 6.64 8.93 32.88
CA LEU A 7 6.19 9.23 31.52
C LEU A 7 5.01 8.37 31.07
N GLU A 8 5.08 7.05 31.21
CA GLU A 8 3.99 6.14 30.81
C GLU A 8 2.72 6.33 31.66
N ARG A 9 2.89 6.68 32.94
CA ARG A 9 1.77 7.03 33.80
C ARG A 9 1.12 8.35 33.37
N ALA A 10 1.93 9.34 32.99
CA ALA A 10 1.42 10.61 32.44
C ALA A 10 0.63 10.41 31.15
N ARG A 11 1.14 9.60 30.21
CA ARG A 11 0.43 9.26 28.96
C ARG A 11 -0.95 8.69 29.23
N ARG A 12 -1.06 7.76 30.18
CA ARG A 12 -2.35 7.17 30.57
C ARG A 12 -3.31 8.18 31.20
N LEU A 13 -2.80 9.05 32.08
CA LEU A 13 -3.63 10.08 32.71
C LEU A 13 -4.11 11.15 31.72
N LEU A 14 -3.27 11.53 30.76
CA LEU A 14 -3.64 12.48 29.70
C LEU A 14 -4.58 11.89 28.64
N ALA A 15 -4.67 10.56 28.56
CA ALA A 15 -5.65 9.88 27.71
C ALA A 15 -7.05 9.81 28.33
N LEU A 16 -7.20 10.10 29.63
CA LEU A 16 -8.50 10.16 30.29
C LEU A 16 -9.29 11.40 29.85
N PRO A 17 -10.64 11.35 29.91
CA PRO A 17 -11.47 12.53 29.78
C PRO A 17 -10.98 13.62 30.75
N GLU A 18 -10.82 14.85 30.25
CA GLU A 18 -10.34 16.00 31.02
C GLU A 18 -8.91 15.85 31.61
N GLY A 19 -8.08 14.99 31.03
CA GLY A 19 -6.65 14.93 31.34
C GLY A 19 -5.88 16.12 30.77
N TRP A 20 -5.19 16.89 31.61
CA TRP A 20 -4.37 18.01 31.18
C TRP A 20 -3.15 18.23 32.08
N LEU A 21 -2.19 18.97 31.56
CA LEU A 21 -0.90 19.27 32.17
C LEU A 21 -0.76 20.78 32.34
N GLY A 22 -0.37 21.21 33.53
CA GLY A 22 -0.15 22.62 33.87
C GLY A 22 1.24 22.86 34.42
N THR A 23 1.72 24.10 34.30
CA THR A 23 2.96 24.52 34.95
C THR A 23 2.78 24.68 36.46
N THR A 24 3.81 24.31 37.22
CA THR A 24 3.92 24.51 38.67
C THR A 24 5.35 24.91 39.01
N PRO A 25 5.61 25.55 40.18
CA PRO A 25 6.96 26.04 40.53
C PRO A 25 8.07 24.97 40.52
N GLY A 26 7.72 23.67 40.62
CA GLY A 26 8.67 22.56 40.62
C GLY A 26 8.58 21.62 39.40
N GLY A 27 7.97 22.06 38.29
CA GLY A 27 7.83 21.24 37.08
C GLY A 27 6.42 21.26 36.51
N TYR A 28 5.96 20.12 35.98
CA TYR A 28 4.71 20.02 35.25
C TYR A 28 3.73 19.07 35.93
N ALA A 29 2.59 19.60 36.37
CA ALA A 29 1.58 18.84 37.09
C ALA A 29 0.49 18.31 36.17
N VAL A 30 0.32 16.99 36.14
CA VAL A 30 -0.76 16.28 35.45
C VAL A 30 -1.99 16.23 36.35
N ARG A 31 -3.14 16.63 35.81
CA ARG A 31 -4.44 16.68 36.48
C ARG A 31 -5.51 16.03 35.61
N THR A 32 -6.56 15.54 36.26
CA THR A 32 -7.77 15.03 35.61
C THR A 32 -8.95 15.78 36.21
N GLY A 33 -9.62 16.62 35.42
CA GLY A 33 -10.74 17.44 35.87
C GLY A 33 -10.79 18.80 35.17
N PRO A 34 -11.85 19.59 35.42
CA PRO A 34 -12.19 20.73 34.56
C PRO A 34 -11.18 21.88 34.68
N ASP A 35 -10.59 22.10 35.85
CA ASP A 35 -9.84 23.32 36.15
C ASP A 35 -8.60 23.12 37.02
N ARG A 36 -7.81 24.20 37.19
CA ARG A 36 -6.55 24.23 37.96
C ARG A 36 -6.69 23.82 39.43
N ARG A 37 -7.90 23.82 39.96
CA ARG A 37 -8.24 23.38 41.33
C ARG A 37 -8.28 21.85 41.47
N ALA A 38 -8.29 21.11 40.35
CA ALA A 38 -8.24 19.65 40.38
C ALA A 38 -6.94 19.14 41.04
N ARG A 39 -7.06 18.01 41.75
CA ARG A 39 -5.94 17.37 42.45
C ARG A 39 -4.83 17.00 41.47
N VAL A 40 -3.58 17.30 41.84
CA VAL A 40 -2.40 16.86 41.08
C VAL A 40 -2.25 15.36 41.24
N MET A 41 -2.24 14.64 40.11
CA MET A 41 -2.08 13.18 40.06
C MET A 41 -0.62 12.76 39.95
N LEU A 42 0.18 13.57 39.26
CA LEU A 42 1.59 13.33 39.01
C LEU A 42 2.29 14.66 38.72
N THR A 43 3.53 14.78 39.16
CA THR A 43 4.42 15.88 38.77
C THR A 43 5.53 15.30 37.89
N LEU A 44 5.79 15.96 36.78
CA LEU A 44 6.81 15.61 35.79
C LEU A 44 7.93 16.65 35.83
N ASP A 45 9.14 16.19 35.54
CA ASP A 45 10.27 17.06 35.29
C ASP A 45 10.29 17.55 33.83
N GLU A 46 11.30 18.37 33.52
CA GLU A 46 11.51 18.92 32.18
C GLU A 46 11.80 17.83 31.14
N ALA A 47 12.51 16.76 31.51
CA ALA A 47 12.87 15.69 30.58
C ALA A 47 11.64 14.89 30.16
N ASP A 48 10.78 14.53 31.12
CA ASP A 48 9.51 13.85 30.88
C ASP A 48 8.54 14.73 30.09
N PHE A 49 8.49 16.03 30.39
CA PHE A 49 7.69 16.98 29.61
C PHE A 49 8.14 17.04 28.15
N ARG A 50 9.45 17.15 27.88
CA ARG A 50 10.00 17.11 26.51
C ARG A 50 9.71 15.79 25.82
N ALA A 51 9.73 14.67 26.53
CA ALA A 51 9.37 13.37 25.95
C ALA A 51 7.89 13.30 25.53
N LEU A 52 7.00 14.01 26.23
CA LEU A 52 5.58 14.11 25.87
C LEU A 52 5.31 14.98 24.64
N THR A 53 6.20 15.92 24.28
CA THR A 53 6.01 16.79 23.11
C THR A 53 6.31 16.10 21.78
N ALA A 54 7.08 15.01 21.78
CA ALA A 54 7.50 14.33 20.56
C ALA A 54 6.34 13.68 19.78
N HIS A 55 5.64 12.68 20.36
CA HIS A 55 4.52 11.98 19.71
C HIS A 55 3.58 11.35 20.75
N PRO A 56 2.24 11.49 20.66
CA PRO A 56 1.45 12.26 19.66
C PRO A 56 1.55 13.78 19.84
N GLY A 57 2.29 14.24 20.86
CA GLY A 57 2.51 15.65 21.16
C GLY A 57 1.41 16.25 22.03
N LEU A 58 1.64 17.48 22.46
CA LEU A 58 0.74 18.25 23.31
C LEU A 58 0.07 19.38 22.52
N LYS A 59 -1.19 19.70 22.81
CA LYS A 59 -1.89 20.88 22.29
C LYS A 59 -2.21 21.86 23.42
N THR A 60 -2.14 23.15 23.15
CA THR A 60 -2.47 24.20 24.12
C THR A 60 -3.96 24.20 24.42
N ARG A 61 -4.31 24.43 25.69
CA ARG A 61 -5.70 24.56 26.16
C ARG A 61 -6.05 26.04 26.32
N PRO A 62 -7.28 26.49 25.98
CA PRO A 62 -7.71 27.89 26.18
C PRO A 62 -7.59 28.39 27.64
N GLY A 63 -7.77 27.51 28.63
CA GLY A 63 -7.60 27.81 30.07
C GLY A 63 -6.15 27.74 30.60
N GLY A 64 -5.17 27.66 29.70
CA GLY A 64 -3.76 27.44 30.01
C GLY A 64 -3.43 25.97 30.28
N GLY A 65 -2.14 25.66 30.11
CA GLY A 65 -1.64 24.29 30.12
C GLY A 65 -1.84 23.57 28.79
N TRP A 66 -1.62 22.27 28.81
CA TRP A 66 -1.61 21.43 27.63
C TRP A 66 -2.48 20.19 27.82
N THR A 67 -3.07 19.71 26.75
CA THR A 67 -3.76 18.43 26.70
C THR A 67 -3.03 17.53 25.72
N ALA A 68 -3.08 16.20 25.90
CA ALA A 68 -2.53 15.30 24.90
C ALA A 68 -3.27 15.50 23.58
N ARG A 69 -2.52 15.54 22.47
CA ARG A 69 -3.11 15.29 21.16
C ARG A 69 -3.58 13.83 21.19
N ALA A 70 -4.79 13.58 20.68
CA ALA A 70 -5.24 12.21 20.50
C ALA A 70 -4.16 11.48 19.68
N ALA A 71 -3.64 10.38 20.22
CA ALA A 71 -2.90 9.45 19.40
C ALA A 71 -3.87 9.05 18.29
N VAL A 72 -3.57 9.48 17.07
CA VAL A 72 -4.22 8.90 15.90
C VAL A 72 -3.68 7.48 15.85
N THR A 73 -4.27 6.56 16.64
CA THR A 73 -4.33 5.18 16.20
C THR A 73 -5.02 5.30 14.86
N ALA A 74 -4.26 5.14 13.78
CA ALA A 74 -4.77 5.17 12.43
C ALA A 74 -5.83 4.06 12.32
N ARG A 75 -7.06 4.39 12.70
CA ARG A 75 -8.25 3.73 12.20
C ARG A 75 -8.37 4.21 10.77
N THR A 76 -7.55 3.61 9.90
CA THR A 76 -7.67 3.68 8.46
C THR A 76 -8.93 2.92 8.04
N GLY A 77 -10.09 3.48 8.35
CA GLY A 77 -11.20 3.34 7.43
C GLY A 77 -10.82 4.08 6.14
N PRO A 78 -11.12 3.56 4.94
CA PRO A 78 -10.77 4.24 3.70
C PRO A 78 -11.44 5.62 3.69
N GLN A 79 -10.63 6.68 3.70
CA GLN A 79 -11.11 8.05 3.59
C GLN A 79 -11.67 8.22 2.18
N ALA A 80 -12.99 8.37 2.06
CA ALA A 80 -13.63 8.68 0.79
C ALA A 80 -13.09 10.02 0.29
N GLY A 81 -12.32 10.02 -0.81
CA GLY A 81 -11.77 11.26 -1.38
C GLY A 81 -10.58 11.15 -2.32
N ARG A 82 -9.87 10.01 -2.37
CA ARG A 82 -8.75 9.80 -3.32
C ARG A 82 -8.96 8.56 -4.19
N PRO A 83 -9.74 8.64 -5.29
CA PRO A 83 -9.85 7.55 -6.25
C PRO A 83 -8.45 7.11 -6.73
N GLY A 84 -8.09 5.85 -6.51
CA GLY A 84 -6.79 5.29 -6.91
C GLY A 84 -5.68 5.34 -5.86
N VAL A 85 -5.92 5.92 -4.68
CA VAL A 85 -4.96 5.87 -3.56
C VAL A 85 -5.58 5.12 -2.38
N THR A 86 -4.99 3.98 -2.05
CA THR A 86 -5.30 3.22 -0.84
C THR A 86 -4.03 3.14 -0.02
N ASP A 87 -3.94 3.93 1.04
CA ASP A 87 -2.78 3.92 1.92
C ASP A 87 -2.66 2.56 2.62
N GLY A 88 -1.46 1.98 2.59
CA GLY A 88 -1.15 0.76 3.32
C GLY A 88 0.35 0.58 3.49
N LEU A 89 0.75 -0.56 4.05
CA LEU A 89 2.15 -0.90 4.27
C LEU A 89 2.58 -1.94 3.23
N ARG A 90 3.74 -1.72 2.61
CA ARG A 90 4.39 -2.67 1.71
C ARG A 90 5.79 -2.96 2.22
N VAL A 91 6.17 -4.23 2.19
CA VAL A 91 7.54 -4.67 2.44
C VAL A 91 8.40 -4.29 1.23
N VAL A 92 9.45 -3.52 1.48
CA VAL A 92 10.46 -3.11 0.49
C VAL A 92 11.80 -3.64 0.95
N MET A 93 12.61 -4.14 0.00
CA MET A 93 13.99 -4.53 0.26
C MET A 93 14.86 -3.28 0.21
N GLU A 94 15.57 -2.97 1.30
CA GLU A 94 16.60 -1.93 1.32
C GLU A 94 17.88 -2.40 0.61
N ALA A 95 18.77 -1.45 0.30
CA ALA A 95 20.03 -1.74 -0.40
C ALA A 95 20.96 -2.68 0.39
N ASP A 96 20.78 -2.78 1.70
CA ASP A 96 21.50 -3.70 2.59
C ASP A 96 20.86 -5.10 2.68
N GLY A 97 19.79 -5.34 1.91
CA GLY A 97 19.06 -6.61 1.89
C GLY A 97 18.04 -6.78 3.01
N ARG A 98 17.79 -5.77 3.85
CA ARG A 98 16.74 -5.86 4.89
C ARG A 98 15.36 -5.62 4.30
N ALA A 99 14.39 -6.42 4.76
CA ALA A 99 12.98 -6.21 4.49
C ALA A 99 12.41 -5.21 5.49
N VAL A 100 11.92 -4.06 5.02
CA VAL A 100 11.29 -3.04 5.86
C VAL A 100 9.88 -2.71 5.39
N GLU A 101 8.98 -2.45 6.33
CA GLU A 101 7.65 -1.93 6.00
C GLU A 101 7.73 -0.42 5.73
N ARG A 102 7.12 0.02 4.63
CA ARG A 102 6.99 1.42 4.25
C ARG A 102 5.56 1.72 3.82
N GLN A 103 5.12 2.94 4.07
CA GLN A 103 3.84 3.42 3.54
C GLN A 103 3.89 3.40 2.01
N ALA A 104 2.86 2.81 1.40
CA ALA A 104 2.73 2.68 -0.04
C ALA A 104 1.25 2.74 -0.45
N ASN A 105 1.01 3.15 -1.69
CA ASN A 105 -0.31 2.99 -2.30
C ASN A 105 -0.52 1.51 -2.68
N LEU A 106 -1.52 0.86 -2.09
CA LEU A 106 -1.86 -0.53 -2.38
C LEU A 106 -2.67 -0.70 -3.67
N THR A 107 -3.23 0.39 -4.21
CA THR A 107 -4.00 0.38 -5.46
C THR A 107 -3.21 0.99 -6.62
N THR A 108 -2.03 0.42 -6.90
CA THR A 108 -1.16 0.86 -7.99
C THR A 108 -1.71 0.57 -9.39
N SER A 109 -2.77 -0.24 -9.51
CA SER A 109 -3.43 -0.55 -10.78
C SER A 109 -4.96 -0.56 -10.65
N ALA A 110 -5.65 -0.36 -11.77
CA ALA A 110 -7.12 -0.47 -11.82
C ALA A 110 -7.61 -1.87 -11.44
N VAL A 111 -6.83 -2.92 -11.74
CA VAL A 111 -7.14 -4.31 -11.32
C VAL A 111 -7.01 -4.46 -9.81
N ALA A 112 -5.95 -3.93 -9.19
CA ALA A 112 -5.76 -3.96 -7.74
C ALA A 112 -6.92 -3.23 -7.02
N TRP A 113 -7.35 -2.09 -7.56
CA TRP A 113 -8.51 -1.36 -7.04
C TRP A 113 -9.82 -2.14 -7.18
N LEU A 114 -10.05 -2.82 -8.32
CA LEU A 114 -11.24 -3.65 -8.53
C LEU A 114 -11.22 -4.92 -7.66
N ALA A 115 -10.04 -5.50 -7.42
CA ALA A 115 -9.86 -6.70 -6.60
C ALA A 115 -10.15 -6.46 -5.11
N GLY A 116 -9.92 -5.25 -4.61
CA GLY A 116 -10.22 -4.85 -3.24
C GLY A 116 -11.71 -4.62 -2.97
N ARG A 117 -12.56 -4.61 -4.00
CA ARG A 117 -13.99 -4.34 -3.85
C ARG A 117 -14.78 -5.64 -3.66
N ALA A 118 -15.48 -5.71 -2.54
CA ALA A 118 -16.51 -6.71 -2.29
C ALA A 118 -17.90 -6.14 -2.62
N ASP A 119 -18.82 -7.00 -3.04
CA ASP A 119 -20.25 -6.67 -3.10
C ASP A 119 -20.88 -6.64 -1.70
N ALA A 120 -22.20 -6.43 -1.65
CA ALA A 120 -22.94 -6.40 -0.38
C ALA A 120 -22.86 -7.73 0.39
N ASP A 121 -22.65 -8.84 -0.32
CA ASP A 121 -22.55 -10.19 0.22
C ASP A 121 -21.10 -10.57 0.57
N GLY A 122 -20.14 -9.66 0.40
CA GLY A 122 -18.72 -9.87 0.69
C GLY A 122 -17.95 -10.60 -0.42
N ALA A 123 -18.59 -10.94 -1.54
CA ALA A 123 -17.95 -11.62 -2.65
C ALA A 123 -17.11 -10.64 -3.50
N ARG A 124 -15.92 -11.07 -3.88
CA ARG A 124 -15.00 -10.28 -4.71
C ARG A 124 -15.41 -10.38 -6.17
N TRP A 125 -15.46 -9.24 -6.85
CA TRP A 125 -15.79 -9.21 -8.27
C TRP A 125 -14.72 -9.87 -9.17
N LEU A 126 -13.45 -9.81 -8.78
CA LEU A 126 -12.34 -10.53 -9.45
C LEU A 126 -11.89 -11.74 -8.62
N SER A 127 -11.64 -12.85 -9.30
CA SER A 127 -11.02 -14.02 -8.68
C SER A 127 -9.53 -13.80 -8.45
N ARG A 128 -8.92 -14.57 -7.54
CA ARG A 128 -7.47 -14.51 -7.32
C ARG A 128 -6.68 -14.86 -8.59
N ALA A 129 -7.17 -15.82 -9.36
CA ALA A 129 -6.56 -16.23 -10.63
C ALA A 129 -6.58 -15.10 -11.67
N GLU A 130 -7.66 -14.33 -11.77
CA GLU A 130 -7.76 -13.19 -12.69
C GLU A 130 -6.82 -12.05 -12.31
N VAL A 131 -6.70 -11.76 -11.01
CA VAL A 131 -5.76 -10.75 -10.50
C VAL A 131 -4.32 -11.16 -10.78
N ALA A 132 -3.96 -12.39 -10.43
CA ALA A 132 -2.63 -12.94 -10.71
C ALA A 132 -2.32 -12.96 -12.21
N ALA A 133 -3.29 -13.28 -13.06
CA ALA A 133 -3.14 -13.26 -14.51
C ALA A 133 -2.80 -11.84 -15.03
N ALA A 134 -3.49 -10.81 -14.51
CA ALA A 134 -3.23 -9.42 -14.87
C ALA A 134 -1.83 -8.96 -14.44
N GLU A 135 -1.42 -9.31 -13.22
CA GLU A 135 -0.09 -8.97 -12.68
C GLU A 135 1.04 -9.67 -13.45
N LEU A 136 0.85 -10.95 -13.81
CA LEU A 136 1.79 -11.68 -14.65
C LEU A 136 1.94 -11.02 -16.03
N LEU A 137 0.83 -10.67 -16.67
CA LEU A 137 0.87 -9.97 -17.96
C LEU A 137 1.60 -8.63 -17.86
N ALA A 138 1.31 -7.83 -16.82
CA ALA A 138 1.98 -6.56 -16.58
C ALA A 138 3.51 -6.74 -16.40
N LEU A 139 3.93 -7.75 -15.63
CA LEU A 139 5.33 -8.08 -15.41
C LEU A 139 6.04 -8.56 -16.69
N GLU A 140 5.36 -9.35 -17.52
CA GLU A 140 5.90 -9.76 -18.82
C GLU A 140 6.00 -8.58 -19.80
N ALA A 141 5.02 -7.67 -19.79
CA ALA A 141 5.05 -6.46 -20.59
C ALA A 141 6.18 -5.52 -20.17
N GLU A 142 6.40 -5.34 -18.86
CA GLU A 142 7.53 -4.56 -18.34
C GLU A 142 8.86 -5.15 -18.81
N ARG A 143 9.03 -6.48 -18.72
CA ARG A 143 10.23 -7.17 -19.23
C ARG A 143 10.42 -6.98 -20.74
N ALA A 144 9.35 -7.00 -21.51
CA ALA A 144 9.39 -6.77 -22.95
C ALA A 144 9.79 -5.31 -23.26
N GLN A 145 9.31 -4.33 -22.49
CA GLN A 145 9.57 -2.91 -22.69
C GLN A 145 10.99 -2.47 -22.31
N ARG A 146 11.70 -3.23 -21.46
CA ARG A 146 13.12 -2.98 -21.16
C ARG A 146 14.02 -3.03 -22.40
N GLY A 147 13.55 -3.70 -23.46
CA GLY A 147 14.26 -3.83 -24.72
C GLY A 147 15.47 -4.77 -24.64
N PRO A 148 16.15 -4.99 -25.78
CA PRO A 148 17.33 -5.84 -25.83
C PRO A 148 18.45 -5.32 -24.95
N GLY A 149 19.13 -6.22 -24.23
CA GLY A 149 20.41 -5.92 -23.62
C GLY A 149 21.46 -5.71 -24.71
N LEU A 150 21.76 -4.45 -25.04
CA LEU A 150 22.76 -4.10 -26.05
C LEU A 150 24.20 -4.19 -25.52
N THR A 151 24.37 -4.30 -24.21
CA THR A 151 25.66 -4.36 -23.52
C THR A 151 25.87 -5.71 -22.84
N MET A 152 27.14 -6.06 -22.64
CA MET A 152 27.54 -7.28 -21.93
C MET A 152 26.99 -7.27 -20.49
N GLN A 153 26.28 -8.33 -20.09
CA GLN A 153 25.74 -8.48 -18.74
C GLN A 153 26.82 -9.04 -17.80
N TRP A 154 27.44 -8.17 -17.01
CA TRP A 154 28.55 -8.54 -16.11
C TRP A 154 28.10 -9.33 -14.87
N ASP A 155 26.83 -9.23 -14.49
CA ASP A 155 26.26 -9.95 -13.33
C ASP A 155 25.93 -11.42 -13.62
N ALA A 156 25.99 -11.85 -14.88
CA ALA A 156 25.72 -13.23 -15.27
C ALA A 156 26.97 -14.11 -15.09
N LEU A 157 27.47 -14.24 -13.87
CA LEU A 157 28.50 -15.24 -13.59
C LEU A 157 27.91 -16.65 -13.78
N PRO A 158 28.52 -17.52 -14.61
CA PRO A 158 28.06 -18.91 -14.74
C PRO A 158 28.34 -19.66 -13.43
N GLY A 159 27.36 -19.70 -12.54
CA GLY A 159 27.40 -20.57 -11.36
C GLY A 159 27.35 -22.04 -11.78
N PRO A 160 28.06 -22.95 -11.09
CA PRO A 160 28.05 -24.37 -11.43
C PRO A 160 26.68 -24.97 -11.14
N ARG A 161 25.95 -25.32 -12.21
CA ARG A 161 24.86 -26.32 -12.25
C ARG A 161 23.89 -26.32 -11.05
N SER A 162 22.81 -25.55 -11.12
CA SER A 162 21.56 -25.95 -10.45
C SER A 162 20.60 -26.57 -11.47
N GLY A 163 20.65 -27.89 -11.54
CA GLY A 163 19.67 -28.68 -12.26
C GLY A 163 18.34 -28.71 -11.51
N ARG A 164 17.47 -27.72 -11.74
CA ARG A 164 16.03 -27.87 -11.53
C ARG A 164 15.27 -26.86 -12.39
N GLY A 165 14.84 -27.30 -13.56
CA GLY A 165 13.73 -26.67 -14.29
C GLY A 165 14.01 -25.30 -14.89
N ALA A 166 15.15 -25.11 -15.57
CA ALA A 166 15.19 -24.13 -16.65
C ALA A 166 14.20 -24.60 -17.73
N ARG A 167 12.92 -24.20 -17.61
CA ARG A 167 11.94 -24.31 -18.69
C ARG A 167 12.60 -23.63 -19.87
N ARG A 168 13.07 -24.43 -20.86
CA ARG A 168 13.71 -24.02 -22.12
C ARG A 168 13.75 -22.49 -22.24
N ALA A 169 14.77 -21.87 -21.66
CA ALA A 169 15.02 -20.48 -21.98
C ALA A 169 15.28 -20.49 -23.48
N GLU A 170 14.36 -19.89 -24.25
CA GLU A 170 14.52 -19.78 -25.69
C GLU A 170 15.91 -19.19 -25.93
N PRO A 171 16.80 -19.84 -26.71
CA PRO A 171 18.08 -19.24 -27.07
C PRO A 171 17.79 -17.91 -27.78
N GLY A 172 18.03 -16.79 -27.11
CA GLY A 172 17.64 -15.46 -27.60
C GLY A 172 17.55 -14.41 -26.50
N ASP A 173 17.29 -13.17 -26.92
CA ASP A 173 17.13 -12.02 -26.05
C ASP A 173 15.88 -12.19 -25.13
N PRO A 174 16.05 -12.14 -23.80
CA PRO A 174 14.94 -12.31 -22.84
C PRO A 174 13.79 -11.31 -23.04
N ALA A 175 14.07 -10.11 -23.54
CA ALA A 175 13.05 -9.11 -23.84
C ALA A 175 12.18 -9.54 -25.03
N LEU A 176 12.79 -10.08 -26.09
CA LEU A 176 12.06 -10.64 -27.24
C LEU A 176 11.20 -11.85 -26.84
N ALA A 177 11.74 -12.73 -26.00
CA ALA A 177 10.98 -13.86 -25.49
C ALA A 177 9.77 -13.40 -24.63
N ALA A 178 9.94 -12.35 -23.82
CA ALA A 178 8.84 -11.74 -23.07
C ALA A 178 7.79 -11.11 -24.01
N ALA A 179 8.21 -10.39 -25.06
CA ALA A 179 7.32 -9.80 -26.05
C ALA A 179 6.47 -10.88 -26.76
N ARG A 180 7.06 -12.02 -27.12
CA ARG A 180 6.32 -13.18 -27.68
C ARG A 180 5.28 -13.73 -26.72
N ARG A 181 5.61 -13.86 -25.43
CA ARG A 181 4.65 -14.34 -24.41
C ARG A 181 3.49 -13.36 -24.22
N VAL A 182 3.78 -12.06 -24.12
CA VAL A 182 2.75 -11.01 -24.07
C VAL A 182 1.83 -11.07 -25.29
N ALA A 183 2.38 -11.16 -26.49
CA ALA A 183 1.59 -11.25 -27.72
C ALA A 183 0.66 -12.48 -27.72
N LYS A 184 1.17 -13.63 -27.28
CA LYS A 184 0.39 -14.87 -27.17
C LYS A 184 -0.72 -14.77 -26.10
N ALA A 185 -0.42 -14.15 -24.96
CA ALA A 185 -1.38 -13.93 -23.89
C ALA A 185 -2.51 -12.98 -24.32
N LEU A 186 -2.17 -11.87 -24.98
CA LEU A 186 -3.14 -10.92 -25.53
C LEU A 186 -4.01 -11.54 -26.63
N ALA A 187 -3.45 -12.41 -27.47
CA ALA A 187 -4.21 -13.15 -28.48
C ALA A 187 -5.28 -14.06 -27.86
N ALA A 188 -5.00 -14.66 -26.69
CA ALA A 188 -5.95 -15.50 -25.97
C ALA A 188 -7.17 -14.73 -25.43
N CYS A 189 -7.05 -13.41 -25.24
CA CYS A 189 -8.15 -12.55 -24.76
C CYS A 189 -9.21 -12.23 -25.83
N ALA A 190 -9.00 -12.63 -27.10
CA ALA A 190 -9.92 -12.40 -28.21
C ALA A 190 -10.50 -10.97 -28.23
N GLY A 191 -11.83 -10.82 -28.25
CA GLY A 191 -12.53 -9.52 -28.32
C GLY A 191 -12.27 -8.56 -27.14
N ALA A 192 -11.68 -9.04 -26.03
CA ALA A 192 -11.30 -8.21 -24.89
C ALA A 192 -9.83 -7.78 -24.91
N ARG A 193 -9.05 -8.15 -25.94
CA ARG A 193 -7.61 -7.89 -26.06
C ARG A 193 -7.25 -6.42 -25.81
N THR A 194 -7.89 -5.50 -26.51
CA THR A 194 -7.58 -4.07 -26.44
C THR A 194 -7.90 -3.48 -25.06
N MET A 195 -9.00 -3.92 -24.43
CA MET A 195 -9.34 -3.55 -23.05
C MET A 195 -8.27 -4.04 -22.06
N VAL A 196 -7.85 -5.30 -22.16
CA VAL A 196 -6.80 -5.87 -21.30
C VAL A 196 -5.48 -5.13 -21.48
N GLU A 197 -5.11 -4.79 -22.70
CA GLU A 197 -3.89 -4.02 -23.00
C GLU A 197 -3.93 -2.61 -22.38
N HIS A 198 -5.04 -1.88 -22.56
CA HIS A 198 -5.22 -0.56 -21.93
C HIS A 198 -5.08 -0.60 -20.40
N ILE A 199 -5.68 -1.61 -19.77
CA ILE A 199 -5.72 -1.70 -18.31
C ILE A 199 -4.42 -2.26 -17.72
N CYS A 200 -3.91 -3.37 -18.27
CA CYS A 200 -2.81 -4.11 -17.66
C CYS A 200 -1.42 -3.64 -18.12
N ILE A 201 -1.30 -3.12 -19.34
CA ILE A 201 -0.01 -2.69 -19.90
C ILE A 201 0.11 -1.17 -19.85
N ARG A 202 -0.92 -0.44 -20.28
CA ARG A 202 -0.91 1.03 -20.30
C ARG A 202 -1.34 1.67 -18.98
N ALA A 203 -1.71 0.86 -17.97
CA ALA A 203 -2.23 1.30 -16.68
C ALA A 203 -3.34 2.38 -16.79
N THR A 204 -4.14 2.34 -17.87
CA THR A 204 -5.18 3.35 -18.13
C THR A 204 -6.34 3.15 -17.15
N PRO A 205 -6.91 4.22 -16.56
CA PRO A 205 -8.13 4.10 -15.76
C PRO A 205 -9.28 3.49 -16.56
N LEU A 206 -10.13 2.67 -15.92
CA LEU A 206 -11.19 1.93 -16.62
C LEU A 206 -12.13 2.83 -17.43
N GLN A 207 -12.55 3.97 -16.89
CA GLN A 207 -13.44 4.90 -17.60
C GLN A 207 -12.77 5.52 -18.83
N ALA A 208 -11.48 5.85 -18.75
CA ALA A 208 -10.73 6.35 -19.89
C ALA A 208 -10.56 5.26 -20.97
N ALA A 209 -10.31 4.01 -20.56
CA ALA A 209 -10.25 2.87 -21.48
C ALA A 209 -11.61 2.63 -22.19
N GLU A 210 -12.73 2.70 -21.47
CA GLU A 210 -14.08 2.63 -22.08
C GLU A 210 -14.26 3.69 -23.16
N GLN A 211 -13.88 4.94 -22.87
CA GLN A 211 -14.02 6.06 -23.80
C GLN A 211 -13.09 5.92 -25.00
N SER A 212 -11.83 5.55 -24.80
CA SER A 212 -10.86 5.34 -25.90
C SER A 212 -11.28 4.21 -26.84
N LEU A 213 -11.97 3.19 -26.33
CA LEU A 213 -12.42 2.04 -27.10
C LEU A 213 -13.83 2.21 -27.71
N GLY A 214 -14.47 3.38 -27.53
CA GLY A 214 -15.82 3.64 -28.04
C GLY A 214 -16.90 2.72 -27.43
N LEU A 215 -16.64 2.16 -26.24
CA LEU A 215 -17.58 1.26 -25.58
C LEU A 215 -18.76 2.06 -24.98
N ARG A 216 -19.92 1.41 -24.90
CA ARG A 216 -21.06 1.98 -24.15
C ARG A 216 -20.66 2.17 -22.69
N ARG A 217 -21.12 3.27 -22.08
CA ARG A 217 -20.85 3.56 -20.65
C ARG A 217 -21.19 2.35 -19.78
N ARG A 218 -20.32 2.04 -18.81
CA ARG A 218 -20.49 0.96 -17.82
C ARG A 218 -20.39 -0.47 -18.37
N THR A 219 -19.95 -0.66 -19.61
CA THR A 219 -19.73 -2.01 -20.18
C THR A 219 -18.29 -2.52 -20.01
N GLY A 220 -17.34 -1.63 -19.72
CA GLY A 220 -15.91 -1.97 -19.68
C GLY A 220 -15.55 -2.95 -18.58
N LYS A 221 -16.26 -2.92 -17.43
CA LYS A 221 -16.09 -3.94 -16.39
C LYS A 221 -16.35 -5.35 -16.93
N ALA A 222 -17.46 -5.55 -17.65
CA ALA A 222 -17.81 -6.86 -18.19
C ALA A 222 -16.79 -7.35 -19.23
N VAL A 223 -16.37 -6.46 -20.14
CA VAL A 223 -15.34 -6.77 -21.15
C VAL A 223 -14.00 -7.12 -20.49
N LEU A 224 -13.58 -6.33 -19.48
CA LEU A 224 -12.37 -6.60 -18.73
C LEU A 224 -12.44 -7.95 -18.01
N LYS A 225 -13.56 -8.27 -17.36
CA LYS A 225 -13.78 -9.57 -16.69
C LYS A 225 -13.62 -10.73 -17.66
N GLN A 226 -14.24 -10.66 -18.84
CA GLN A 226 -14.10 -11.67 -19.89
C GLN A 226 -12.63 -11.84 -20.32
N GLY A 227 -11.91 -10.74 -20.51
CA GLY A 227 -10.49 -10.75 -20.87
C GLY A 227 -9.61 -11.36 -19.79
N LEU A 228 -9.78 -10.99 -18.53
CA LEU A 228 -9.00 -11.54 -17.41
C LEU A 228 -9.30 -13.02 -17.17
N ALA A 229 -10.54 -13.47 -17.35
CA ALA A 229 -10.88 -14.88 -17.28
C ALA A 229 -10.19 -15.69 -18.40
N ALA A 230 -10.13 -15.16 -19.63
CA ALA A 230 -9.39 -15.78 -20.72
C ALA A 230 -7.88 -15.82 -20.46
N LEU A 231 -7.34 -14.76 -19.86
CA LEU A 231 -5.94 -14.66 -19.48
C LEU A 231 -5.57 -15.65 -18.36
N ALA A 232 -6.43 -15.82 -17.36
CA ALA A 232 -6.24 -16.81 -16.30
C ALA A 232 -6.20 -18.24 -16.86
N ARG A 233 -7.09 -18.56 -17.82
CA ARG A 233 -7.02 -19.84 -18.56
C ARG A 233 -5.74 -19.99 -19.36
N HIS A 234 -5.28 -18.92 -20.03
CA HIS A 234 -4.01 -18.93 -20.77
C HIS A 234 -2.81 -19.27 -19.88
N TYR A 235 -2.74 -18.65 -18.69
CA TYR A 235 -1.68 -18.92 -17.72
C TYR A 235 -1.89 -20.20 -16.89
N ARG A 236 -3.04 -20.88 -17.05
CA ARG A 236 -3.43 -22.07 -16.27
C ARG A 236 -3.47 -21.78 -14.77
N LEU A 237 -4.05 -20.64 -14.41
CA LEU A 237 -4.32 -20.24 -13.03
C LEU A 237 -5.75 -20.68 -12.65
N ALA A 238 -5.90 -21.33 -11.50
CA ALA A 238 -7.16 -21.83 -10.94
C ALA A 238 -7.57 -21.02 -9.70
#